data_AF-A0A2S2N3E9-F1
#
_entry.id   AF-A0A2S2N3E9-F1
#
_cell.length_a   1.000
_cell.length_b   1.000
_cell.length_c   1.000
_cell.angle_alpha   90.00
_cell.angle_beta   90.00
_cell.angle_gamma   90.00
#
_symmetry.space_group_name_H-M   'P 1'
#
loop_
_entity.id
_entity.type
_entity.pdbx_description
1 polymer ?
#
loop_
_entity_poly.entity_id
_entity_poly.type
_entity_poly.pdbx_seq_one_letter_code
_entity_poly.pdbx_strand_id
1 'polypeptide(L)'
;FGVQPDLLCALRARGHRPEAVGGLRILGGSLRGPLTKMGGRIKTWRRRWFHLDPQRRVLAYYGDQAQTKLKGVIYFQAIEEVWYDPGRVAGKSPNPRLTFCLKTYERLFWLVAPSAEALRIWMDAVLTLTRGSGAF
;
A
#
# COMPACT_ATOMS: atom_id res chain seq x y z
N PHE A 1 -14.83 -15.24 -16.20
CA PHE A 1 -15.01 -14.76 -14.81
C PHE A 1 -13.88 -15.31 -13.96
N GLY A 2 -12.72 -14.67 -13.97
CA GLY A 2 -11.54 -15.15 -13.24
C GLY A 2 -11.67 -14.83 -11.75
N VAL A 3 -11.60 -15.85 -10.90
CA VAL A 3 -11.49 -15.68 -9.44
C VAL A 3 -10.23 -14.87 -9.18
N GLN A 4 -10.37 -13.64 -8.65
CA GLN A 4 -9.20 -12.88 -8.22
C GLN A 4 -8.44 -13.71 -7.17
N PRO A 5 -7.10 -13.83 -7.27
CA PRO A 5 -6.33 -14.58 -6.29
C PRO A 5 -6.59 -14.02 -4.90
N ASP A 6 -6.90 -14.91 -3.96
CA ASP A 6 -7.03 -14.55 -2.55
C ASP A 6 -5.72 -13.89 -2.11
N LEU A 7 -5.81 -12.60 -1.77
CA LEU A 7 -4.68 -11.79 -1.35
C LEU A 7 -3.94 -12.43 -0.18
N LEU A 8 -4.67 -13.03 0.77
CA LEU A 8 -4.06 -13.65 1.93
C LEU A 8 -3.27 -14.89 1.53
N CYS A 9 -3.82 -15.75 0.67
CA CYS A 9 -3.10 -16.90 0.12
C CYS A 9 -1.84 -16.46 -0.63
N ALA A 10 -1.93 -15.44 -1.49
CA ALA A 10 -0.80 -14.93 -2.26
C ALA A 10 0.30 -14.31 -1.38
N LEU A 11 -0.07 -13.68 -0.26
CA LEU A 11 0.89 -13.16 0.72
C LEU A 11 1.54 -14.29 1.52
N ARG A 12 0.76 -15.27 1.98
CA ARG A 12 1.28 -16.44 2.73
C ARG A 12 2.20 -17.31 1.88
N ALA A 13 1.90 -17.47 0.59
CA ALA A 13 2.77 -18.18 -0.35
C ALA A 13 4.17 -17.53 -0.49
N ARG A 14 4.29 -16.23 -0.18
CA ARG A 14 5.57 -15.50 -0.12
C ARG A 14 6.20 -15.48 1.28
N GLY A 15 5.64 -16.25 2.23
CA GLY A 15 6.13 -16.34 3.61
C GLY A 15 5.65 -15.22 4.53
N HIS A 16 4.75 -14.33 4.08
CA HIS A 16 4.24 -13.27 4.94
C HIS A 16 3.20 -13.78 5.93
N ARG A 17 3.18 -13.16 7.12
CA ARG A 17 2.13 -13.36 8.13
C ARG A 17 1.54 -11.99 8.53
N PRO A 18 0.69 -11.38 7.70
CA PRO A 18 0.17 -10.04 7.95
C PRO A 18 -0.52 -9.87 9.31
N GLU A 19 -1.15 -10.91 9.83
CA GLU A 19 -1.83 -10.92 11.12
C GLU A 19 -0.86 -10.87 12.31
N ALA A 20 0.40 -11.28 12.12
CA ALA A 20 1.45 -11.18 13.14
C ALA A 20 2.10 -9.80 13.19
N VAL A 21 1.84 -8.93 12.20
CA VAL A 21 2.44 -7.62 12.10
C VAL A 21 1.56 -6.58 12.79
N GLY A 22 2.07 -6.02 13.89
CA GLY A 22 1.38 -5.01 14.67
C GLY A 22 0.80 -3.87 13.82
N GLY A 23 -0.52 -3.67 13.93
CA GLY A 23 -1.24 -2.61 13.23
C GLY A 23 -1.74 -2.97 11.83
N LEU A 24 -1.33 -4.09 11.23
CA LEU A 24 -1.96 -4.61 10.02
C LEU A 24 -3.18 -5.46 10.38
N ARG A 25 -4.17 -5.48 9.49
CA ARG A 25 -5.41 -6.25 9.63
C ARG A 25 -5.80 -6.85 8.28
N ILE A 26 -6.13 -8.13 8.27
CA ILE A 26 -6.75 -8.80 7.13
C ILE A 26 -8.21 -9.05 7.48
N LEU A 27 -9.14 -8.49 6.70
CA LEU A 27 -10.58 -8.68 6.89
C LEU A 27 -11.29 -8.65 5.55
N GLY A 28 -12.10 -9.68 5.27
CA GLY A 28 -12.85 -9.79 4.01
C GLY A 28 -11.95 -9.72 2.76
N GLY A 29 -10.81 -10.41 2.80
CA GLY A 29 -9.81 -10.41 1.72
C GLY A 29 -9.04 -9.10 1.55
N SER A 30 -9.33 -8.06 2.33
CA SER A 30 -8.64 -6.77 2.26
C SER A 30 -7.49 -6.66 3.25
N LEU A 31 -6.44 -5.93 2.86
CA LEU A 31 -5.35 -5.52 3.75
C LEU A 31 -5.60 -4.09 4.25
N ARG A 32 -5.50 -3.88 5.56
CA ARG A 32 -5.69 -2.58 6.21
C ARG A 32 -4.57 -2.30 7.19
N GLY A 33 -4.20 -1.05 7.35
CA GLY A 33 -3.16 -0.70 8.31
C GLY A 33 -2.62 0.71 8.13
N PRO A 34 -1.74 1.16 9.04
CA PRO A 34 -1.17 2.49 8.96
C PRO A 34 -0.02 2.55 7.95
N LEU A 35 0.03 3.64 7.18
CA LEU A 35 1.23 4.10 6.49
C LEU A 35 1.37 5.60 6.71
N THR A 36 2.61 6.09 6.75
CA THR A 36 2.89 7.52 6.74
C THR A 36 3.16 7.96 5.31
N LYS A 37 2.38 8.89 4.79
CA LYS A 37 2.51 9.34 3.39
C LYS A 37 2.98 10.78 3.30
N MET A 38 3.73 11.10 2.25
CA MET A 38 4.00 12.49 1.90
C MET A 38 2.78 13.14 1.25
N GLY A 39 2.49 14.39 1.63
CA GLY A 39 1.50 15.25 1.00
C GLY A 39 1.88 15.63 -0.44
N GLY A 40 0.88 15.95 -1.26
CA GLY A 40 1.07 16.20 -2.69
C GLY A 40 1.67 17.58 -2.94
N ARG A 41 0.84 18.61 -2.69
CA ARG A 41 1.22 20.02 -2.80
C ARG A 41 2.17 20.45 -1.68
N ILE A 42 1.77 20.20 -0.44
CA ILE A 42 2.60 20.48 0.74
C ILE A 42 3.28 19.18 1.15
N LYS A 43 4.61 19.15 1.10
CA LYS A 43 5.45 17.96 1.36
C LYS A 43 5.56 17.61 2.85
N THR A 44 4.43 17.60 3.55
CA THR A 44 4.34 17.14 4.95
C THR A 44 4.07 15.65 5.00
N TRP A 45 4.68 14.96 5.97
CA TRP A 45 4.44 13.55 6.22
C TRP A 45 3.28 13.37 7.19
N ARG A 46 2.31 12.53 6.84
CA ARG A 46 1.15 12.28 7.71
C ARG A 46 0.80 10.80 7.75
N ARG A 47 0.64 10.28 8.97
CA ARG A 47 0.08 8.94 9.19
C ARG A 47 -1.38 8.90 8.72
N ARG A 48 -1.73 7.88 7.95
CA ARG A 48 -3.08 7.62 7.45
C ARG A 48 -3.38 6.14 7.58
N TRP A 49 -4.66 5.83 7.73
CA TRP A 49 -5.12 4.46 7.68
C TRP A 49 -5.40 4.07 6.24
N PHE A 50 -4.68 3.08 5.72
CA PHE A 50 -4.84 2.59 4.36
C PHE A 50 -5.71 1.34 4.35
N HIS A 51 -6.50 1.19 3.30
CA HIS A 51 -7.33 0.03 2.99
C HIS A 51 -7.12 -0.34 1.53
N LEU A 52 -6.47 -1.48 1.33
CA LEU A 52 -6.30 -2.13 0.06
C LEU A 52 -7.44 -3.11 -0.13
N ASP A 53 -8.28 -2.84 -1.12
CA ASP A 53 -9.51 -3.55 -1.43
C ASP A 53 -9.35 -4.25 -2.79
N PRO A 54 -9.11 -5.57 -2.81
CA PRO A 54 -8.97 -6.33 -4.04
C PRO A 54 -10.21 -6.30 -4.92
N GLN A 55 -11.41 -6.35 -4.31
CA GLN A 55 -12.68 -6.43 -5.02
C GLN A 55 -12.98 -5.12 -5.75
N ARG A 56 -12.80 -3.99 -5.07
CA ARG A 56 -12.96 -2.66 -5.67
C ARG A 56 -11.77 -2.21 -6.50
N ARG A 57 -10.66 -2.97 -6.45
CA ARG A 57 -9.38 -2.67 -7.12
C ARG A 57 -8.81 -1.29 -6.76
N VAL A 58 -8.86 -0.94 -5.48
CA VAL A 58 -8.37 0.36 -4.98
C VAL A 58 -7.51 0.23 -3.73
N LEU A 59 -6.58 1.19 -3.58
CA LEU A 59 -5.92 1.52 -2.33
C LEU A 59 -6.47 2.86 -1.83
N ALA A 60 -7.41 2.81 -0.90
CA ALA A 60 -7.98 3.99 -0.26
C ALA A 60 -7.18 4.36 1.00
N TYR A 61 -7.19 5.65 1.37
CA TYR A 61 -6.62 6.10 2.64
C TYR A 61 -7.49 7.13 3.35
N TYR A 62 -7.51 7.02 4.68
CA TYR A 62 -8.42 7.71 5.57
C TYR A 62 -7.64 8.47 6.64
N GLY A 63 -8.27 9.52 7.18
CA GLY A 63 -7.75 10.28 8.31
C GLY A 63 -7.73 9.49 9.61
N ASP A 64 -8.54 8.45 9.72
CA ASP A 64 -8.84 7.69 10.92
C ASP A 64 -8.95 6.19 10.63
N GLN A 65 -8.77 5.36 11.66
CA GLN A 65 -8.81 3.91 11.56
C GLN A 65 -10.22 3.34 11.35
N ALA A 66 -11.26 4.07 11.78
CA ALA A 66 -12.65 3.70 11.56
C ALA A 66 -13.10 3.92 10.11
N GLN A 67 -12.22 4.45 9.24
CA GLN A 67 -12.46 4.68 7.81
C GLN A 67 -13.60 5.68 7.55
N THR A 68 -13.82 6.63 8.47
CA THR A 68 -14.91 7.61 8.36
C THR A 68 -14.50 8.88 7.58
N LYS A 69 -13.21 9.20 7.54
CA LYS A 69 -12.68 10.43 6.92
C LYS A 69 -11.84 10.09 5.70
N LEU A 70 -12.46 9.73 4.57
CA LEU A 70 -11.76 9.46 3.31
C LEU A 70 -10.89 10.66 2.89
N LYS A 71 -9.64 10.39 2.50
CA LYS A 71 -8.68 11.42 2.06
C LYS A 71 -8.16 11.22 0.64
N GLY A 72 -8.28 10.00 0.11
CA GLY A 72 -8.01 9.74 -1.29
C GLY A 72 -8.12 8.27 -1.63
N VAL A 73 -8.18 8.02 -2.93
CA VAL A 73 -8.28 6.70 -3.54
C VAL A 73 -7.19 6.60 -4.60
N ILE A 74 -6.51 5.47 -4.65
CA ILE A 74 -5.54 5.14 -5.69
C ILE A 74 -6.09 3.91 -6.40
N TYR A 75 -6.49 4.06 -7.66
CA TYR A 75 -6.98 2.93 -8.46
C TYR A 75 -5.81 2.06 -8.92
N PHE A 76 -5.93 0.73 -8.81
CA PHE A 76 -4.83 -0.16 -9.21
C PHE A 76 -4.48 -0.04 -10.69
N GLN A 77 -5.47 0.22 -11.55
CA GLN A 77 -5.25 0.47 -12.97
C GLN A 77 -4.39 1.71 -13.25
N ALA A 78 -4.32 2.65 -12.28
CA ALA A 78 -3.51 3.85 -12.42
C ALA A 78 -2.06 3.64 -11.94
N ILE A 79 -1.74 2.50 -11.33
CA ILE A 79 -0.42 2.21 -10.77
C ILE A 79 0.47 1.67 -11.86
N GLU A 80 1.51 2.42 -12.21
CA GLU A 80 2.52 2.01 -13.19
C GLU A 80 3.60 1.16 -12.53
N GLU A 81 4.05 1.57 -11.34
CA GLU A 81 5.24 1.01 -10.72
C GLU A 81 5.20 1.12 -9.20
N VAL A 82 5.79 0.14 -8.53
CA VAL A 82 5.99 0.10 -7.07
C VAL A 82 7.42 -0.33 -6.79
N TRP A 83 8.18 0.44 -6.02
CA TRP A 83 9.57 0.13 -5.71
C TRP A 83 9.97 0.55 -4.30
N TYR A 84 11.02 -0.09 -3.78
CA TYR A 84 11.65 0.26 -2.52
C TYR A 84 12.59 1.46 -2.71
N ASP A 85 12.52 2.47 -1.85
CA ASP A 85 13.36 3.66 -1.92
C ASP A 85 14.06 3.93 -0.57
N PRO A 86 15.28 3.39 -0.35
CA PRO A 86 16.03 3.56 0.89
C PRO A 86 16.57 4.99 1.13
N GLY A 87 16.09 6.00 0.40
CA GLY A 87 16.56 7.39 0.52
C GLY A 87 17.32 7.91 -0.70
N ARG A 88 17.16 7.28 -1.87
CA ARG A 88 17.73 7.79 -3.13
C ARG A 88 16.94 8.99 -3.65
N VAL A 89 15.60 8.96 -3.52
CA VAL A 89 14.71 10.03 -4.02
C VAL A 89 13.94 10.66 -2.86
N ALA A 90 13.57 9.87 -1.86
CA ALA A 90 12.88 10.32 -0.66
C ALA A 90 13.81 10.88 0.43
N GLY A 91 14.88 11.62 0.10
CA GLY A 91 15.89 12.10 1.08
C GLY A 91 15.35 12.92 2.26
N LYS A 92 14.07 13.36 2.21
CA LYS A 92 13.34 14.00 3.32
C LYS A 92 12.36 13.07 4.05
N SER A 93 12.46 11.76 3.84
CA SER A 93 11.62 10.77 4.53
C SER A 93 11.96 10.72 6.02
N PRO A 94 10.95 10.62 6.91
CA PRO A 94 11.20 10.44 8.33
C PRO A 94 11.86 9.08 8.65
N ASN A 95 11.77 8.10 7.73
CA ASN A 95 12.49 6.84 7.88
C ASN A 95 12.78 6.22 6.49
N PRO A 96 13.91 6.60 5.85
CA PRO A 96 14.24 6.15 4.49
C PRO A 96 14.29 4.62 4.34
N ARG A 97 14.80 3.88 5.33
CA ARG A 97 14.87 2.40 5.29
C ARG A 97 13.51 1.70 5.28
N LEU A 98 12.45 2.41 5.67
CA LEU A 98 11.08 1.91 5.65
C LEU A 98 10.23 2.60 4.57
N THR A 99 10.87 3.23 3.58
CA THR A 99 10.19 3.98 2.53
C THR A 99 10.05 3.16 1.25
N PHE A 100 8.86 3.20 0.67
CA PHE A 100 8.59 2.70 -0.67
C PHE A 100 7.75 3.72 -1.44
N CYS A 101 7.78 3.55 -2.75
CA CYS A 101 7.14 4.44 -3.71
C CYS A 101 6.08 3.69 -4.49
N LEU A 102 4.99 4.39 -4.77
CA LEU A 102 3.93 3.95 -5.66
C LEU A 102 3.71 5.07 -6.68
N LYS A 103 4.07 4.81 -7.93
CA LYS A 103 3.88 5.74 -9.04
C LYS A 103 2.57 5.46 -9.74
N THR A 104 1.82 6.53 -9.96
CA THR A 104 0.64 6.54 -10.82
C THR A 104 0.84 7.51 -11.98
N TYR A 105 -0.04 7.45 -12.98
CA TYR A 105 -0.04 8.39 -14.11
C TYR A 105 0.04 9.87 -13.69
N GLU A 106 -0.68 10.23 -12.63
CA GLU A 106 -0.80 11.63 -12.20
C GLU A 106 0.12 12.00 -11.05
N ARG A 107 0.59 11.00 -10.29
CA ARG A 107 1.19 11.27 -8.98
C ARG A 107 2.12 10.18 -8.49
N LEU A 108 3.24 10.60 -7.93
CA LEU A 108 4.12 9.77 -7.10
C LEU A 108 3.71 9.84 -5.62
N PHE A 109 3.51 8.67 -5.02
CA PHE A 109 3.22 8.50 -3.60
C PHE A 109 4.43 7.92 -2.90
N TRP A 110 5.03 8.70 -1.99
CA TRP A 110 6.01 8.20 -1.04
C TRP A 110 5.31 7.77 0.25
N LEU A 111 5.59 6.54 0.66
CA LEU A 111 4.93 5.84 1.76
C LEU A 111 5.99 5.26 2.69
N VAL A 112 5.80 5.42 3.99
CA VAL A 112 6.66 4.87 5.04
C VAL A 112 5.85 3.86 5.84
N ALA A 113 6.35 2.62 5.88
CA ALA A 113 5.75 1.54 6.66
C ALA A 113 6.18 1.61 8.13
N PRO A 114 5.38 1.06 9.06
CA PRO A 114 5.74 1.04 10.49
C PRO A 114 6.87 0.06 10.83
N SER A 115 7.14 -0.92 9.95
CA SER A 115 8.21 -1.91 10.12
C SER A 115 8.68 -2.44 8.74
N ALA A 116 9.83 -3.10 8.72
CA ALA A 116 10.37 -3.70 7.50
C ALA A 116 9.48 -4.85 6.97
N GLU A 117 8.82 -5.58 7.86
CA GLU A 117 7.85 -6.60 7.47
C GLU A 117 6.59 -5.99 6.88
N ALA A 118 6.05 -4.94 7.50
CA ALA A 118 4.91 -4.21 6.95
C ALA A 118 5.22 -3.63 5.57
N LEU A 119 6.43 -3.11 5.36
CA LEU A 119 6.88 -2.62 4.05
C LEU A 119 6.76 -3.70 2.97
N ARG A 120 7.35 -4.87 3.23
CA ARG A 120 7.35 -5.98 2.27
C ARG A 120 5.92 -6.45 1.98
N ILE A 121 5.07 -6.56 3.01
CA ILE A 121 3.67 -6.95 2.85
C ILE A 121 2.89 -5.94 2.00
N TRP A 122 3.02 -4.64 2.27
CA TRP A 122 2.33 -3.61 1.50
C TRP A 122 2.75 -3.61 0.02
N MET A 123 4.06 -3.71 -0.24
CA MET A 123 4.57 -3.79 -1.61
C MET A 123 4.06 -5.03 -2.34
N ASP A 124 4.19 -6.22 -1.74
CA ASP A 124 3.76 -7.47 -2.36
C ASP A 124 2.25 -7.55 -2.54
N ALA A 125 1.47 -6.97 -1.63
CA ALA A 125 0.02 -6.89 -1.76
C ALA A 125 -0.39 -6.03 -2.97
N VAL A 126 0.20 -4.84 -3.12
CA VAL A 126 -0.07 -3.97 -4.27
C VAL A 126 0.38 -4.64 -5.57
N LEU A 127 1.61 -5.17 -5.61
CA LEU A 127 2.16 -5.85 -6.79
C LEU A 127 1.34 -7.07 -7.21
N THR A 128 0.82 -7.84 -6.25
CA THR A 128 -0.06 -8.99 -6.53
C THR A 128 -1.33 -8.54 -7.27
N LEU A 129 -1.89 -7.40 -6.89
CA LEU A 129 -3.17 -6.92 -7.42
C LEU A 129 -3.03 -6.09 -8.70
N THR A 130 -1.90 -5.41 -8.91
CA THR A 130 -1.63 -4.66 -10.14
C THR A 130 -1.17 -5.57 -11.28
N ARG A 131 -0.34 -6.59 -11.00
CA ARG A 131 0.15 -7.54 -12.02
C ARG A 131 -0.95 -8.41 -12.63
N GLY A 132 -2.00 -8.73 -11.88
CA GLY A 132 -3.14 -9.51 -12.38
C GLY A 132 -4.05 -8.80 -13.39
N SER A 133 -3.75 -7.55 -13.78
CA SER A 133 -4.47 -6.82 -14.83
C SER A 133 -3.78 -6.89 -16.21
N GLY A 134 -2.58 -7.45 -16.30
CA GLY A 134 -1.87 -7.61 -17.56
C GLY A 134 -2.01 -9.04 -18.09
N ALA A 135 -3.15 -9.34 -18.70
CA ALA A 135 -3.10 -10.22 -19.86
C ALA A 135 -2.63 -9.32 -21.01
N PHE A 136 -1.44 -9.59 -21.55
CA PHE A 136 -1.20 -9.30 -22.95
C PHE A 136 -1.96 -10.33 -23.77
#